data_AF-A0A9N9GU82-F1
#
_entry.id   AF-A0A9N9GU82-F1
#
_cell.length_a   1.000
_cell.length_b   1.000
_cell.length_c   1.000
_cell.angle_alpha   90.00
_cell.angle_beta   90.00
_cell.angle_gamma   90.00
#
_symmetry.space_group_name_H-M   'P 1'
#
loop_
_entity.id
_entity.type
_entity.pdbx_description
1 polymer ?
#
loop_
_entity_poly.entity_id
_entity_poly.type
_entity_poly.pdbx_seq_one_letter_code
_entity_poly.pdbx_strand_id
1 'polypeptide(L)'
;MCGTYLKNGSYESDVPKNFQTTQGKGEDDDLNVEEEEYCSICEKLIGKDDKTRVFVGTDYVACSDACYSKGEFLSEDERDKFKGIILKGLSEDQFKGVVLQVQNLIQTRRGNEDDENNDVLQSQIQKTINEIDFELNKSPKINEEEIDFDLVSWRNYLLGSVDLNQLASRREEILSVVKKIRQQKKKKKQGSELDQVRKEAIQKIREELTKSPPIESEELKIKKLRSSDVYQEEKTKVQDIEKQLQKLNPEKYKEVVELILDQQLENNRLNDSNIDEETKQAIAAAKINPSQENLDKAEEAICQKGADNELTELFEKVETRIKQGNLTKEEREVLIDEIYEFAKKNNYREIACEKKQQAMDVLLDKLLD
;
A
#
# COMPACT_ATOMS: atom_id res chain seq x y z
N MET A 1 -0.86 -27.21 -24.12
CA MET A 1 -1.83 -27.24 -25.24
C MET A 1 -3.05 -26.44 -24.82
N CYS A 2 -3.59 -25.63 -25.73
CA CYS A 2 -4.80 -24.79 -25.65
C CYS A 2 -4.71 -23.59 -24.70
N GLY A 3 -4.74 -22.31 -25.10
CA GLY A 3 -5.04 -21.68 -26.39
C GLY A 3 -6.41 -20.98 -26.40
N THR A 4 -6.38 -19.64 -26.50
CA THR A 4 -7.40 -18.70 -27.05
C THR A 4 -8.66 -18.40 -26.21
N TYR A 5 -9.33 -17.23 -26.23
CA TYR A 5 -9.45 -16.11 -27.18
C TYR A 5 -9.71 -14.75 -26.46
N LEU A 6 -9.19 -13.67 -27.05
CA LEU A 6 -9.53 -12.26 -26.79
C LEU A 6 -10.84 -11.87 -27.49
N LYS A 7 -11.66 -11.00 -26.87
CA LYS A 7 -12.76 -10.27 -27.53
C LYS A 7 -12.47 -8.77 -27.49
N ASN A 8 -12.30 -8.20 -28.68
CA ASN A 8 -12.22 -6.76 -28.93
C ASN A 8 -13.61 -6.13 -28.85
N GLY A 9 -13.72 -5.02 -28.13
CA GLY A 9 -14.86 -4.10 -28.18
C GLY A 9 -14.40 -2.78 -28.79
N SER A 10 -14.86 -2.48 -30.00
CA SER A 10 -14.70 -1.21 -30.69
C SER A 10 -15.72 -0.19 -30.17
N TYR A 11 -15.26 0.99 -29.75
CA TYR A 11 -16.14 2.14 -29.53
C TYR A 11 -15.92 3.15 -30.67
N GLU A 12 -16.99 3.40 -31.40
CA GLU A 12 -17.15 4.40 -32.44
C GLU A 12 -17.12 5.80 -31.80
N SER A 13 -16.36 6.72 -32.41
CA SER A 13 -16.34 8.14 -32.02
C SER A 13 -17.35 8.92 -32.86
N ASP A 14 -18.33 9.53 -32.20
CA ASP A 14 -19.27 10.48 -32.77
C ASP A 14 -18.56 11.75 -33.27
N VAL A 15 -18.60 11.96 -34.59
CA VAL A 15 -18.23 13.23 -35.24
C VAL A 15 -19.51 13.96 -35.67
N PRO A 16 -19.75 15.22 -35.27
CA PRO A 16 -20.87 15.98 -35.78
C PRO A 16 -20.65 16.38 -37.24
N LYS A 17 -21.53 15.89 -38.12
CA LYS A 17 -21.69 16.35 -39.51
C LYS A 17 -22.31 17.74 -39.52
N ASN A 18 -21.66 18.71 -40.17
CA ASN A 18 -22.33 19.87 -40.75
C ASN A 18 -21.48 20.44 -41.87
N PHE A 19 -21.79 20.06 -43.12
CA PHE A 19 -21.72 20.94 -44.28
C PHE A 19 -22.70 20.38 -45.32
N GLN A 20 -23.82 21.06 -45.49
CA GLN A 20 -24.81 20.77 -46.52
C GLN A 20 -24.31 21.36 -47.84
N THR A 21 -24.07 20.52 -48.84
CA THR A 21 -24.01 20.94 -50.24
C THR A 21 -25.39 20.79 -50.86
N THR A 22 -25.98 21.90 -51.28
CA THR A 22 -27.20 21.97 -52.09
C THR A 22 -26.95 21.36 -53.47
N GLN A 23 -27.62 20.25 -53.78
CA GLN A 23 -27.76 19.74 -55.14
C GLN A 23 -28.99 20.38 -55.81
N GLY A 24 -28.74 21.24 -56.80
CA GLY A 24 -29.70 21.61 -57.83
C GLY A 24 -29.35 20.90 -59.14
N LYS A 25 -30.29 20.12 -59.67
CA LYS A 25 -30.22 19.49 -61.00
C LYS A 25 -30.51 20.53 -62.08
N GLY A 26 -29.76 20.50 -63.18
CA GLY A 26 -30.18 21.14 -64.43
C GLY A 26 -29.04 21.32 -65.43
N GLU A 27 -29.06 20.46 -66.46
CA GLU A 27 -28.70 20.72 -67.86
C GLU A 27 -27.25 21.11 -68.24
N ASP A 28 -26.65 20.17 -68.97
CA ASP A 28 -25.59 20.26 -69.98
C ASP A 28 -25.09 21.68 -70.36
N ASP A 29 -23.99 22.08 -69.73
CA ASP A 29 -22.95 22.90 -70.33
C ASP A 29 -21.62 22.39 -69.77
N ASP A 30 -20.64 22.07 -70.63
CA ASP A 30 -19.25 21.77 -70.24
C ASP A 30 -18.61 23.04 -69.65
N LEU A 31 -19.02 23.39 -68.43
CA LEU A 31 -18.34 24.37 -67.61
C LEU A 31 -17.12 23.66 -67.06
N ASN A 32 -15.97 24.02 -67.61
CA ASN A 32 -14.66 23.76 -67.02
C ASN A 32 -14.63 24.52 -65.67
N VAL A 33 -15.22 23.94 -64.63
CA VAL A 33 -15.19 24.47 -63.26
C VAL A 33 -13.78 24.21 -62.77
N GLU A 34 -12.91 25.18 -63.01
CA GLU A 34 -11.58 25.18 -62.43
C GLU A 34 -11.78 25.32 -60.91
N GLU A 35 -11.51 24.24 -60.16
CA GLU A 35 -11.58 24.29 -58.70
C GLU A 35 -10.66 25.41 -58.20
N GLU A 36 -11.28 26.42 -57.60
CA GLU A 36 -10.61 27.55 -57.01
C GLU A 36 -9.83 27.09 -55.77
N GLU A 37 -8.50 27.07 -55.85
CA GLU A 37 -7.64 26.75 -54.71
C GLU A 37 -7.52 27.98 -53.80
N TYR A 38 -7.81 27.79 -52.51
CA TYR A 38 -7.67 28.84 -51.50
C TYR A 38 -6.48 28.54 -50.58
N CYS A 39 -5.79 29.60 -50.16
CA CYS A 39 -4.75 29.51 -49.14
C CYS A 39 -5.33 28.99 -47.83
N SER A 40 -4.82 27.87 -47.34
CA SER A 40 -5.31 27.25 -46.10
C SER A 40 -5.04 28.06 -44.83
N ILE A 41 -4.32 29.18 -44.93
CA ILE A 41 -3.89 30.02 -43.79
C ILE A 41 -4.61 31.37 -43.76
N CYS A 42 -4.85 31.98 -44.92
CA CYS A 42 -5.49 33.31 -45.00
C CYS A 42 -6.75 33.33 -45.84
N GLU A 43 -7.18 32.17 -46.34
CA GLU A 43 -8.41 31.96 -47.12
C GLU A 43 -8.51 32.83 -48.38
N LYS A 44 -7.37 33.33 -48.89
CA LYS A 44 -7.32 34.05 -50.17
C LYS A 44 -7.20 33.09 -51.33
N LEU A 45 -7.92 33.39 -52.41
CA LEU A 45 -7.83 32.69 -53.68
C LEU A 45 -6.38 32.71 -54.20
N ILE A 46 -5.85 31.54 -54.57
CA ILE A 46 -4.52 31.39 -55.15
C ILE A 46 -4.65 31.44 -56.68
N GLY A 47 -4.04 32.44 -57.31
CA GLY A 47 -4.05 32.54 -58.77
C GLY A 47 -3.34 31.36 -59.43
N LYS A 48 -3.77 30.97 -60.64
CA LYS A 48 -3.10 29.92 -61.43
C LYS A 48 -1.64 30.24 -61.77
N ASP A 49 -1.32 31.53 -61.86
CA ASP A 49 0.01 32.01 -62.27
C ASP A 49 0.90 32.44 -61.09
N ASP A 50 0.45 32.27 -59.85
CA ASP A 50 1.26 32.63 -58.68
C ASP A 50 2.44 31.67 -58.52
N LYS A 51 3.63 32.13 -58.90
CA LYS A 51 4.90 31.40 -58.85
C LYS A 51 5.40 31.09 -57.43
N THR A 52 4.68 31.54 -56.41
CA THR A 52 4.98 31.35 -54.98
C THR A 52 4.00 30.39 -54.31
N ARG A 53 3.66 29.29 -55.00
CA ARG A 53 2.97 28.16 -54.37
C ARG A 53 3.95 27.41 -53.48
N VAL A 54 3.68 27.38 -52.17
CA VAL A 54 4.44 26.59 -51.21
C VAL A 54 3.56 25.46 -50.71
N PHE A 55 3.95 24.22 -51.04
CA PHE A 55 3.25 23.01 -50.59
C PHE A 55 3.77 22.59 -49.21
N VAL A 56 2.84 22.39 -48.27
CA VAL A 56 3.15 21.97 -46.90
C VAL A 56 2.63 20.55 -46.68
N GLY A 57 3.38 19.55 -47.15
CA GLY A 57 2.91 18.16 -47.15
C GLY A 57 1.90 17.87 -48.28
N THR A 58 1.04 16.86 -48.11
CA THR A 58 0.15 16.37 -49.18
C THR A 58 -1.13 17.18 -49.36
N ASP A 59 -1.59 17.92 -48.33
CA ASP A 59 -2.96 18.46 -48.29
C ASP A 59 -3.07 19.95 -47.90
N TYR A 60 -1.96 20.69 -47.82
CA TYR A 60 -1.95 22.11 -47.45
C TYR A 60 -1.22 22.99 -48.47
N VAL A 61 -1.89 24.07 -48.92
CA VAL A 61 -1.36 25.04 -49.89
C VAL A 61 -1.35 26.44 -49.30
N ALA A 62 -0.18 27.09 -49.28
CA ALA A 62 -0.02 28.48 -48.87
C ALA A 62 0.21 29.39 -50.09
N CYS A 63 -0.41 30.58 -50.10
CA CYS A 63 -0.33 31.53 -51.22
C CYS A 63 0.96 32.37 -51.29
N SER A 64 1.81 32.29 -50.26
CA SER A 64 3.09 33.00 -50.22
C SER A 64 3.99 32.44 -49.12
N ASP A 65 5.29 32.69 -49.23
CA ASP A 65 6.25 32.40 -48.16
C ASP A 65 5.86 33.08 -46.84
N ALA A 66 5.29 34.28 -46.88
CA ALA A 66 4.81 34.98 -45.68
C ALA A 66 3.62 34.26 -45.02
N CYS A 67 2.71 33.68 -45.81
CA CYS A 67 1.63 32.85 -45.29
C CYS A 67 2.17 31.52 -44.76
N TYR A 68 3.11 30.90 -45.47
CA TYR A 68 3.82 29.71 -45.02
C TYR A 68 4.51 29.95 -43.66
N SER A 69 5.27 31.04 -43.52
CA SER A 69 5.91 31.44 -42.27
C SER A 69 4.93 31.80 -41.16
N LYS A 70 3.71 32.28 -41.47
CA LYS A 70 2.63 32.47 -40.48
C LYS A 70 2.00 31.15 -40.02
N GLY A 71 2.03 30.11 -40.84
CA GLY A 71 1.60 28.75 -40.48
C GLY A 71 2.63 27.97 -39.68
N GLU A 72 3.88 28.44 -39.64
CA GLU A 72 4.92 27.87 -38.78
C GLU A 72 4.68 28.30 -37.32
N PHE A 73 3.84 27.54 -36.61
CA PHE A 73 3.53 27.78 -35.21
C PHE A 73 4.74 27.66 -34.27
N LEU A 74 5.84 27.06 -34.72
CA LEU A 74 7.10 26.92 -33.96
C LEU A 74 8.22 27.63 -34.72
N SER A 75 9.10 28.37 -34.04
CA SER A 75 10.30 28.94 -34.65
C SER A 75 11.28 27.84 -35.06
N GLU A 76 12.21 28.16 -35.95
CA GLU A 76 13.25 27.21 -36.38
C GLU A 76 14.07 26.68 -35.20
N ASP A 77 14.46 27.56 -34.27
CA ASP A 77 15.17 27.19 -33.04
C ASP A 77 14.35 26.25 -32.13
N GLU A 78 13.03 26.44 -32.04
CA GLU A 78 12.13 25.59 -31.26
C GLU A 78 12.00 24.21 -31.91
N ARG A 79 11.84 24.16 -33.24
CA ARG A 79 11.81 22.91 -33.99
C ARG A 79 13.09 22.13 -33.83
N ASP A 80 14.24 22.79 -33.95
CA ASP A 80 15.56 22.16 -33.79
C ASP A 80 15.81 21.70 -32.36
N LYS A 81 15.33 22.45 -31.37
CA LYS A 81 15.34 22.03 -29.96
C LYS A 81 14.52 20.75 -29.76
N PHE A 82 13.28 20.69 -30.24
CA PHE A 82 12.43 19.50 -30.10
C PHE A 82 12.96 18.31 -30.88
N LYS A 83 13.46 18.54 -32.10
CA LYS A 83 14.14 17.52 -32.91
C LYS A 83 15.36 16.95 -32.20
N GLY A 84 16.18 17.81 -31.59
CA GLY A 84 17.33 17.40 -30.79
C GLY A 84 16.94 16.63 -29.52
N ILE A 85 15.76 16.86 -28.96
CA ILE A 85 15.21 16.10 -27.84
C ILE A 85 14.73 14.71 -28.31
N ILE A 86 14.02 14.63 -29.43
CA ILE A 86 13.50 13.37 -30.00
C ILE A 86 14.64 12.44 -30.46
N LEU A 87 15.68 12.99 -31.09
CA LEU A 87 16.83 12.22 -31.60
C LEU A 87 17.72 11.62 -30.51
N LYS A 88 17.55 12.02 -29.24
CA LYS A 88 18.33 11.48 -28.11
C LYS A 88 17.82 10.15 -27.56
N GLY A 89 16.84 9.52 -28.20
CA GLY A 89 16.33 8.20 -27.80
C GLY A 89 15.49 8.28 -26.53
N LEU A 90 14.35 8.96 -26.63
CA LEU A 90 13.40 9.13 -25.53
C LEU A 90 12.65 7.82 -25.23
N SER A 91 12.31 7.59 -23.96
CA SER A 91 11.28 6.62 -23.62
C SER A 91 9.90 7.07 -24.14
N GLU A 92 8.94 6.16 -24.23
CA GLU A 92 7.59 6.47 -24.72
C GLU A 92 6.92 7.62 -23.93
N ASP A 93 7.13 7.66 -22.61
CA ASP A 93 6.58 8.69 -21.73
C ASP A 93 7.25 10.06 -21.94
N GLN A 94 8.56 10.06 -22.17
CA GLN A 94 9.30 11.28 -22.50
C GLN A 94 8.89 11.84 -23.87
N PHE A 95 8.63 10.96 -24.84
CA PHE A 95 8.12 11.36 -26.15
C PHE A 95 6.71 11.98 -26.05
N LYS A 96 5.80 11.35 -25.29
CA LYS A 96 4.46 11.90 -25.03
C LYS A 96 4.53 13.28 -24.35
N GLY A 97 5.44 13.47 -23.40
CA GLY A 97 5.67 14.77 -22.76
C GLY A 97 6.11 15.87 -23.75
N VAL A 98 7.00 15.53 -24.69
CA VAL A 98 7.46 16.47 -25.74
C VAL A 98 6.34 16.82 -26.72
N VAL A 99 5.54 15.82 -27.13
CA VAL A 99 4.37 16.05 -27.99
C VAL A 99 3.36 16.99 -27.33
N LEU A 100 3.09 16.82 -26.04
CA LEU A 100 2.19 17.71 -25.29
C LEU A 100 2.75 19.13 -25.15
N GLN A 101 4.05 19.29 -24.92
CA GLN A 101 4.69 20.62 -24.89
C GLN A 101 4.56 21.34 -26.23
N VAL A 102 4.75 20.61 -27.34
CA VAL A 102 4.57 21.14 -28.69
C VAL A 102 3.11 21.50 -28.94
N GLN A 103 2.17 20.63 -28.58
CA GLN A 103 0.73 20.88 -28.73
C GLN A 103 0.28 22.11 -27.93
N ASN A 104 0.76 22.27 -26.70
CA ASN A 104 0.46 23.45 -25.88
C ASN A 104 1.05 24.72 -26.50
N LEU A 105 2.30 24.70 -26.98
CA LEU A 105 2.91 25.87 -27.61
C LEU A 105 2.15 26.32 -28.87
N ILE A 106 1.70 25.33 -29.67
CA ILE A 106 0.88 25.56 -30.86
C ILE A 106 -0.50 26.12 -30.46
N GLN A 107 -1.13 25.60 -29.40
CA GLN A 107 -2.41 26.11 -28.91
C GLN A 107 -2.30 27.54 -28.37
N THR A 108 -1.24 27.87 -27.62
CA THR A 108 -0.98 29.24 -27.14
C THR A 108 -0.80 30.22 -28.29
N ARG A 109 -0.10 29.83 -29.37
CA ARG A 109 0.10 30.70 -30.54
C ARG A 109 -1.11 30.79 -31.46
N ARG A 110 -1.96 29.75 -31.48
CA ARG A 110 -3.27 29.80 -32.16
C ARG A 110 -4.27 30.70 -31.45
N GLY A 111 -4.11 30.94 -30.15
CA GLY A 111 -5.00 31.77 -29.33
C GLY A 111 -4.65 33.25 -29.26
N ASN A 112 -3.64 33.74 -29.99
CA ASN A 112 -3.24 35.15 -29.92
C ASN A 112 -4.05 36.05 -30.86
N GLU A 113 -5.33 36.21 -30.57
CA GLU A 113 -6.04 37.48 -30.69
C GLU A 113 -6.96 37.57 -29.45
N ASP A 114 -6.52 38.35 -28.45
CA ASP A 114 -7.23 38.68 -27.20
C ASP A 114 -7.32 37.61 -26.10
N ASP A 115 -6.30 37.43 -25.24
CA ASP A 115 -6.58 36.84 -23.92
C ASP A 115 -5.47 37.09 -22.86
N GLU A 116 -5.59 38.19 -22.11
CA GLU A 116 -4.93 38.35 -20.80
C GLU A 116 -5.20 37.14 -19.88
N ASN A 117 -6.32 36.43 -20.07
CA ASN A 117 -6.67 35.24 -19.29
C ASN A 117 -5.78 34.03 -19.55
N ASN A 118 -5.25 33.85 -20.77
CA ASN A 118 -4.42 32.69 -21.08
C ASN A 118 -3.02 32.83 -20.43
N ASP A 119 -2.46 34.04 -20.47
CA ASP A 119 -1.23 34.38 -19.74
C ASP A 119 -1.42 34.23 -18.23
N VAL A 120 -2.58 34.62 -17.70
CA VAL A 120 -2.94 34.41 -16.29
C VAL A 120 -3.01 32.93 -15.95
N LEU A 121 -3.69 32.10 -16.75
CA LEU A 121 -3.81 30.66 -16.51
C LEU A 121 -2.44 29.97 -16.56
N GLN A 122 -1.61 30.25 -17.57
CA GLN A 122 -0.26 29.70 -17.67
C GLN A 122 0.62 30.14 -16.50
N SER A 123 0.55 31.41 -16.10
CA SER A 123 1.26 31.90 -14.92
C SER A 123 0.79 31.19 -13.64
N GLN A 124 -0.50 30.89 -13.49
CA GLN A 124 -1.03 30.15 -12.34
C GLN A 124 -0.67 28.68 -12.38
N ILE A 125 -0.61 28.05 -13.55
CA ILE A 125 -0.11 26.68 -13.73
C ILE A 125 1.35 26.62 -13.27
N GLN A 126 2.19 27.55 -13.74
CA GLN A 126 3.61 27.57 -13.34
C GLN A 126 3.77 27.83 -11.83
N LYS A 127 2.96 28.73 -11.25
CA LYS A 127 2.95 28.97 -9.81
C LYS A 127 2.54 27.72 -9.03
N THR A 128 1.52 27.02 -9.50
CA THR A 128 1.02 25.77 -8.90
C THR A 128 2.05 24.65 -8.98
N ILE A 129 2.76 24.53 -10.12
CA ILE A 129 3.88 23.60 -10.27
C ILE A 129 4.96 23.91 -9.25
N ASN A 130 5.37 25.18 -9.12
CA ASN A 130 6.39 25.59 -8.15
C ASN A 130 5.95 25.32 -6.69
N GLU A 131 4.66 25.51 -6.37
CA GLU A 131 4.10 25.20 -5.06
C GLU A 131 4.12 23.69 -4.77
N ILE A 132 3.75 22.86 -5.74
CA ILE A 132 3.80 21.40 -5.60
C ILE A 132 5.24 20.92 -5.53
N ASP A 133 6.16 21.45 -6.34
CA ASP A 133 7.59 21.16 -6.25
C ASP A 133 8.16 21.56 -4.88
N PHE A 134 7.76 22.72 -4.36
CA PHE A 134 8.12 23.13 -3.01
C PHE A 134 7.58 22.14 -1.97
N GLU A 135 6.32 21.73 -2.10
CA GLU A 135 5.73 20.72 -1.24
C GLU A 135 6.48 19.40 -1.34
N LEU A 136 6.79 18.88 -2.52
CA LEU A 136 7.53 17.62 -2.73
C LEU A 136 8.93 17.64 -2.11
N ASN A 137 9.58 18.80 -2.12
CA ASN A 137 10.89 19.00 -1.51
C ASN A 137 10.85 19.12 0.03
N LYS A 138 9.67 19.26 0.66
CA LYS A 138 9.56 19.19 2.13
C LYS A 138 9.88 17.79 2.65
N SER A 139 10.46 17.72 3.85
CA SER A 139 10.85 16.45 4.47
C SER A 139 9.65 15.63 5.00
N PRO A 140 9.61 14.29 4.76
CA PRO A 140 10.50 13.54 3.87
C PRO A 140 10.26 13.87 2.40
N LYS A 141 11.37 14.05 1.65
CA LYS A 141 11.35 14.37 0.21
C LYS A 141 10.62 13.28 -0.56
N ILE A 142 9.78 13.69 -1.52
CA ILE A 142 9.02 12.82 -2.41
C ILE A 142 9.52 13.07 -3.82
N ASN A 143 9.92 12.01 -4.52
CA ASN A 143 10.29 12.08 -5.91
C ASN A 143 9.03 12.04 -6.79
N GLU A 144 9.14 12.55 -8.01
CA GLU A 144 7.99 12.72 -8.89
C GLU A 144 7.38 11.39 -9.32
N GLU A 145 8.21 10.35 -9.46
CA GLU A 145 7.81 9.00 -9.85
C GLU A 145 6.98 8.30 -8.78
N GLU A 146 6.96 8.84 -7.56
CA GLU A 146 6.18 8.28 -6.45
C GLU A 146 4.73 8.79 -6.43
N ILE A 147 4.43 9.79 -7.24
CA ILE A 147 3.09 10.35 -7.38
C ILE A 147 2.40 9.59 -8.51
N ASP A 148 1.68 8.54 -8.13
CA ASP A 148 1.00 7.67 -9.08
C ASP A 148 -0.33 8.28 -9.55
N PHE A 149 -0.35 8.72 -10.80
CA PHE A 149 -1.56 9.03 -11.56
C PHE A 149 -1.51 8.16 -12.81
N ASP A 150 -2.40 7.16 -12.86
CA ASP A 150 -2.48 6.10 -13.87
C ASP A 150 -2.17 6.56 -15.32
N LEU A 151 -0.87 6.60 -15.68
CA LEU A 151 -0.30 6.84 -17.02
C LEU A 151 0.06 8.30 -17.42
N VAL A 152 -0.02 9.30 -16.54
CA VAL A 152 0.38 10.70 -16.88
C VAL A 152 1.11 11.35 -15.70
N SER A 153 2.26 12.01 -15.96
CA SER A 153 2.98 12.76 -14.92
C SER A 153 2.07 13.85 -14.33
N TRP A 154 2.15 14.09 -13.02
CA TRP A 154 1.32 15.10 -12.36
C TRP A 154 1.50 16.51 -12.96
N ARG A 155 2.68 16.82 -13.52
CA ARG A 155 2.93 18.08 -14.26
C ARG A 155 2.09 18.15 -15.54
N ASN A 156 2.05 17.06 -16.30
CA ASN A 156 1.20 16.97 -17.49
C ASN A 156 -0.28 17.02 -17.12
N TYR A 157 -0.66 16.44 -15.97
CA TYR A 157 -2.01 16.55 -15.44
C TYR A 157 -2.40 18.02 -15.15
N LEU A 158 -1.49 18.84 -14.62
CA LEU A 158 -1.75 20.28 -14.44
C LEU A 158 -1.74 21.06 -15.75
N LEU A 159 -0.83 20.75 -16.67
CA LEU A 159 -0.71 21.42 -17.98
C LEU A 159 -1.96 21.24 -18.85
N GLY A 160 -2.71 20.17 -18.67
CA GLY A 160 -4.00 19.97 -19.36
C GLY A 160 -5.18 20.70 -18.71
N SER A 161 -4.95 21.66 -17.80
CA SER A 161 -6.03 22.42 -17.16
C SER A 161 -6.56 23.49 -18.12
N VAL A 162 -7.88 23.54 -18.33
CA VAL A 162 -8.50 24.48 -19.26
C VAL A 162 -8.92 25.80 -18.59
N ASP A 163 -9.01 25.82 -17.26
CA ASP A 163 -9.38 26.99 -16.47
C ASP A 163 -8.82 26.93 -15.03
N LEU A 164 -8.97 28.03 -14.29
CA LEU A 164 -8.47 28.18 -12.92
C LEU A 164 -9.17 27.26 -11.89
N ASN A 165 -10.44 26.91 -12.10
CA ASN A 165 -11.17 26.03 -11.19
C ASN A 165 -10.71 24.58 -11.33
N GLN A 166 -10.50 24.14 -12.57
CA GLN A 166 -9.92 22.84 -12.86
C GLN A 166 -8.48 22.75 -12.36
N LEU A 167 -7.68 23.81 -12.56
CA LEU A 167 -6.34 23.89 -11.99
C LEU A 167 -6.35 23.75 -10.45
N ALA A 168 -7.26 24.46 -9.77
CA ALA A 168 -7.40 24.39 -8.32
C ALA A 168 -7.80 22.98 -7.84
N SER A 169 -8.76 22.34 -8.52
CA SER A 169 -9.19 20.98 -8.20
C SER A 169 -8.06 19.95 -8.39
N ARG A 170 -7.34 20.01 -9.52
CA ARG A 170 -6.20 19.12 -9.79
C ARG A 170 -5.05 19.34 -8.82
N ARG A 171 -4.80 20.60 -8.42
CA ARG A 171 -3.84 20.94 -7.36
C ARG A 171 -4.17 20.26 -6.05
N GLU A 172 -5.43 20.34 -5.60
CA GLU A 172 -5.85 19.71 -4.34
C GLU A 172 -5.70 18.19 -4.37
N GLU A 173 -6.03 17.57 -5.50
CA GLU A 173 -5.88 16.14 -5.71
C GLU A 173 -4.42 15.70 -5.59
N ILE A 174 -3.50 16.37 -6.31
CA ILE A 174 -2.06 16.09 -6.23
C ILE A 174 -1.55 16.31 -4.81
N LEU A 175 -1.90 17.41 -4.16
CA LEU A 175 -1.46 17.70 -2.78
C LEU A 175 -1.98 16.65 -1.77
N SER A 176 -3.17 16.10 -1.98
CA SER A 176 -3.72 15.00 -1.18
C SER A 176 -2.89 13.73 -1.32
N VAL A 177 -2.50 13.35 -2.55
CA VAL A 177 -1.62 12.21 -2.82
C VAL A 177 -0.24 12.43 -2.17
N VAL A 178 0.36 13.62 -2.34
CA VAL A 178 1.63 14.01 -1.71
C VAL A 178 1.55 13.88 -0.18
N LYS A 179 0.45 14.33 0.44
CA LYS A 179 0.23 14.22 1.88
C LYS A 179 0.16 12.76 2.34
N LYS A 180 -0.54 11.89 1.60
CA LYS A 180 -0.64 10.45 1.90
C LYS A 180 0.72 9.76 1.81
N ILE A 181 1.48 9.98 0.73
CA ILE A 181 2.83 9.43 0.55
C ILE A 181 3.73 9.92 1.68
N ARG A 182 3.66 11.20 2.04
CA ARG A 182 4.45 11.78 3.13
C ARG A 182 4.12 11.13 4.47
N GLN A 183 2.85 10.86 4.77
CA GLN A 183 2.44 10.15 5.98
C GLN A 183 2.98 8.72 6.00
N GLN A 184 2.91 8.00 4.88
CA GLN A 184 3.48 6.65 4.77
C GLN A 184 4.99 6.64 4.93
N LYS A 185 5.71 7.60 4.31
CA LYS A 185 7.15 7.77 4.49
C LYS A 185 7.52 8.15 5.91
N LYS A 186 6.73 8.98 6.60
CA LYS A 186 6.95 9.27 8.03
C LYS A 186 6.77 8.02 8.89
N LYS A 187 5.79 7.17 8.61
CA LYS A 187 5.62 5.87 9.29
C LYS A 187 6.78 4.90 9.01
N LYS A 188 7.22 4.79 7.75
CA LYS A 188 8.39 3.97 7.35
C LYS A 188 9.70 4.52 7.92
N LYS A 189 9.87 5.84 7.96
CA LYS A 189 11.05 6.51 8.53
C LYS A 189 11.04 6.48 10.05
N GLN A 190 9.88 6.48 10.71
CA GLN A 190 9.79 6.16 12.14
C GLN A 190 10.18 4.69 12.39
N GLY A 191 9.76 3.75 11.54
CA GLY A 191 10.26 2.37 11.59
C GLY A 191 11.76 2.26 11.33
N SER A 192 12.30 3.01 10.36
CA SER A 192 13.72 2.96 9.98
C SER A 192 14.64 3.79 10.87
N GLU A 193 14.18 4.90 11.46
CA GLU A 193 14.86 5.63 12.52
C GLU A 193 14.80 4.84 13.82
N LEU A 194 13.72 4.10 14.11
CA LEU A 194 13.76 3.09 15.18
C LEU A 194 14.81 2.02 14.88
N ASP A 195 14.86 1.50 13.66
CA ASP A 195 15.85 0.46 13.28
C ASP A 195 17.28 1.00 13.20
N GLN A 196 17.47 2.27 12.87
CA GLN A 196 18.79 2.93 12.80
C GLN A 196 19.25 3.37 14.19
N VAL A 197 18.37 3.93 15.02
CA VAL A 197 18.62 4.13 16.46
C VAL A 197 18.87 2.79 17.13
N ARG A 198 18.19 1.71 16.73
CA ARG A 198 18.43 0.34 17.22
C ARG A 198 19.77 -0.19 16.74
N LYS A 199 20.17 0.02 15.48
CA LYS A 199 21.49 -0.39 14.97
C LYS A 199 22.64 0.43 15.55
N GLU A 200 22.49 1.73 15.72
CA GLU A 200 23.47 2.62 16.35
C GLU A 200 23.54 2.40 17.86
N ALA A 201 22.40 2.10 18.51
CA ALA A 201 22.39 1.63 19.89
C ALA A 201 23.08 0.27 19.99
N ILE A 202 22.77 -0.72 19.14
CA ILE A 202 23.46 -2.02 19.09
C ILE A 202 24.96 -1.85 18.83
N GLN A 203 25.38 -0.91 17.99
CA GLN A 203 26.79 -0.65 17.69
C GLN A 203 27.52 0.02 18.86
N LYS A 204 26.93 1.06 19.47
CA LYS A 204 27.46 1.70 20.70
C LYS A 204 27.45 0.74 21.88
N ILE A 205 26.45 -0.13 21.97
CA ILE A 205 26.35 -1.22 22.93
C ILE A 205 27.48 -2.22 22.66
N ARG A 206 27.73 -2.67 21.43
CA ARG A 206 28.87 -3.56 21.09
C ARG A 206 30.24 -2.97 21.45
N GLU A 207 30.45 -1.69 21.19
CA GLU A 207 31.70 -0.99 21.52
C GLU A 207 31.89 -0.79 23.03
N GLU A 208 30.81 -0.65 23.79
CA GLU A 208 30.86 -0.57 25.25
C GLU A 208 30.89 -1.97 25.91
N LEU A 209 30.30 -2.98 25.26
CA LEU A 209 30.38 -4.42 25.60
C LEU A 209 31.76 -5.03 25.33
N THR A 210 32.60 -4.42 24.49
CA THR A 210 34.02 -4.81 24.41
C THR A 210 34.82 -4.41 25.66
N LYS A 211 34.25 -3.60 26.57
CA LYS A 211 34.89 -3.15 27.82
C LYS A 211 34.29 -3.80 29.08
N SER A 212 33.22 -4.60 28.99
CA SER A 212 32.59 -5.31 30.12
C SER A 212 31.77 -6.52 29.62
N PRO A 213 31.75 -7.67 30.33
CA PRO A 213 31.22 -8.93 29.79
C PRO A 213 29.72 -8.88 29.45
N PRO A 214 29.25 -9.75 28.52
CA PRO A 214 28.19 -9.45 27.58
C PRO A 214 26.76 -9.68 28.10
N ILE A 215 25.85 -8.73 27.89
CA ILE A 215 24.39 -8.90 28.04
C ILE A 215 23.74 -8.81 26.65
N GLU A 216 23.75 -9.89 25.87
CA GLU A 216 22.85 -10.10 24.73
C GLU A 216 22.52 -11.60 24.58
N SER A 217 21.25 -11.96 24.36
CA SER A 217 20.64 -13.30 24.16
C SER A 217 19.92 -13.99 25.34
N GLU A 218 19.98 -13.46 26.56
CA GLU A 218 19.39 -14.13 27.73
C GLU A 218 17.87 -13.97 27.82
N GLU A 219 17.30 -12.82 27.47
CA GLU A 219 15.84 -12.56 27.53
C GLU A 219 15.02 -13.56 26.68
N LEU A 220 15.51 -13.90 25.48
CA LEU A 220 14.88 -14.89 24.60
C LEU A 220 15.17 -16.35 25.02
N LYS A 221 16.32 -16.60 25.67
CA LYS A 221 16.67 -17.92 26.22
C LYS A 221 15.85 -18.24 27.47
N ILE A 222 15.64 -17.26 28.34
CA ILE A 222 14.78 -17.34 29.53
C ILE A 222 13.35 -17.76 29.13
N LYS A 223 12.81 -17.22 28.03
CA LYS A 223 11.48 -17.58 27.49
C LYS A 223 11.36 -19.04 27.06
N LYS A 224 12.42 -19.62 26.45
CA LYS A 224 12.47 -21.06 26.09
C LYS A 224 12.68 -21.95 27.31
N LEU A 225 13.44 -21.47 28.28
CA LEU A 225 13.67 -22.19 29.52
C LEU A 225 12.37 -22.26 30.32
N ARG A 226 11.68 -21.14 30.54
CA ARG A 226 10.41 -20.98 31.28
C ARG A 226 9.29 -21.96 30.92
N SER A 227 9.15 -22.32 29.65
CA SER A 227 8.09 -23.21 29.16
C SER A 227 8.49 -24.69 29.11
N SER A 228 9.65 -25.08 29.62
CA SER A 228 10.18 -26.45 29.54
C SER A 228 10.31 -27.07 30.93
N ASP A 229 10.31 -28.41 31.02
CA ASP A 229 10.55 -29.12 32.29
C ASP A 229 11.92 -28.75 32.91
N VAL A 230 12.88 -28.35 32.05
CA VAL A 230 14.20 -27.83 32.42
C VAL A 230 14.12 -26.50 33.20
N TYR A 231 13.01 -25.77 33.09
CA TYR A 231 12.77 -24.54 33.86
C TYR A 231 12.80 -24.77 35.36
N GLN A 232 12.18 -25.86 35.82
CA GLN A 232 12.04 -26.13 37.25
C GLN A 232 13.40 -26.39 37.89
N GLU A 233 14.34 -26.93 37.11
CA GLU A 233 15.72 -27.19 37.56
C GLU A 233 16.59 -25.91 37.59
N GLU A 234 16.31 -24.92 36.74
CA GLU A 234 17.11 -23.68 36.62
C GLU A 234 16.44 -22.41 37.19
N LYS A 235 15.28 -22.56 37.84
CA LYS A 235 14.39 -21.47 38.29
C LYS A 235 15.10 -20.30 38.99
N THR A 236 16.05 -20.57 39.89
CA THR A 236 16.73 -19.53 40.67
C THR A 236 17.61 -18.61 39.81
N LYS A 237 18.29 -19.15 38.79
CA LYS A 237 19.14 -18.36 37.90
C LYS A 237 18.31 -17.41 37.05
N VAL A 238 17.16 -17.90 36.57
CA VAL A 238 16.21 -17.10 35.78
C VAL A 238 15.66 -15.94 36.63
N GLN A 239 15.24 -16.21 37.87
CA GLN A 239 14.73 -15.20 38.79
C GLN A 239 15.75 -14.10 39.11
N ASP A 240 17.04 -14.44 39.22
CA ASP A 240 18.08 -13.46 39.49
C ASP A 240 18.36 -12.56 38.27
N ILE A 241 18.32 -13.11 37.06
CA ILE A 241 18.44 -12.30 35.83
C ILE A 241 17.24 -11.35 35.69
N GLU A 242 16.04 -11.81 36.00
CA GLU A 242 14.83 -10.98 35.91
C GLU A 242 14.82 -9.84 36.92
N LYS A 243 15.27 -10.09 38.15
CA LYS A 243 15.51 -9.02 39.14
C LYS A 243 16.52 -7.99 38.63
N GLN A 244 17.55 -8.42 37.90
CA GLN A 244 18.52 -7.49 37.31
C GLN A 244 17.89 -6.69 36.16
N LEU A 245 17.14 -7.33 35.27
CA LEU A 245 16.43 -6.67 34.17
C LEU A 245 15.42 -5.63 34.67
N GLN A 246 14.61 -5.98 35.67
CA GLN A 246 13.65 -5.08 36.29
C GLN A 246 14.33 -3.86 36.92
N LYS A 247 15.54 -4.02 37.51
CA LYS A 247 16.32 -2.90 38.05
C LYS A 247 16.95 -2.02 36.98
N LEU A 248 17.42 -2.63 35.89
CA LEU A 248 18.13 -1.93 34.81
C LEU A 248 17.16 -1.10 33.94
N ASN A 249 16.00 -1.65 33.61
CA ASN A 249 15.01 -0.95 32.79
C ASN A 249 13.57 -1.40 33.11
N PRO A 250 12.94 -0.80 34.14
CA PRO A 250 11.62 -1.19 34.62
C PRO A 250 10.50 -1.12 33.56
N GLU A 251 10.50 -0.05 32.75
CA GLU A 251 9.47 0.17 31.72
C GLU A 251 9.57 -0.88 30.61
N LYS A 252 10.80 -1.17 30.14
CA LYS A 252 11.00 -2.20 29.12
C LYS A 252 10.63 -3.59 29.63
N TYR A 253 10.97 -3.88 30.88
CA TYR A 253 10.61 -5.14 31.53
C TYR A 253 9.09 -5.30 31.63
N LYS A 254 8.36 -4.24 31.96
CA LYS A 254 6.90 -4.22 31.99
C LYS A 254 6.27 -4.51 30.62
N GLU A 255 6.73 -3.85 29.56
CA GLU A 255 6.27 -4.13 28.17
C GLU A 255 6.49 -5.60 27.77
N VAL A 256 7.64 -6.17 28.16
CA VAL A 256 7.96 -7.58 27.87
C VAL A 256 7.03 -8.52 28.63
N VAL A 257 6.75 -8.23 29.90
CA VAL A 257 5.80 -9.00 30.71
C VAL A 257 4.40 -8.96 30.10
N GLU A 258 3.92 -7.78 29.68
CA GLU A 258 2.63 -7.64 29.01
C GLU A 258 2.55 -8.55 27.77
N LEU A 259 3.57 -8.51 26.92
CA LEU A 259 3.64 -9.33 25.71
C LEU A 259 3.76 -10.84 26.00
N ILE A 260 4.43 -11.23 27.08
CA ILE A 260 4.53 -12.64 27.50
C ILE A 260 3.17 -13.17 27.93
N LEU A 261 2.46 -12.43 28.78
CA LEU A 261 1.15 -12.82 29.27
C LEU A 261 0.14 -12.90 28.11
N ASP A 262 0.17 -11.94 27.18
CA ASP A 262 -0.68 -11.96 25.98
C ASP A 262 -0.39 -13.18 25.10
N GLN A 263 0.88 -13.54 24.91
CA GLN A 263 1.25 -14.75 24.17
C GLN A 263 0.81 -16.04 24.88
N GLN A 264 0.90 -16.09 26.20
CA GLN A 264 0.43 -17.25 26.97
C GLN A 264 -1.08 -17.41 26.89
N LEU A 265 -1.84 -16.32 26.92
CA LEU A 265 -3.27 -16.35 26.65
C LEU A 265 -3.55 -16.95 25.26
N GLU A 266 -2.88 -16.47 24.22
CA GLU A 266 -3.05 -16.98 22.85
C GLU A 266 -2.68 -18.47 22.73
N ASN A 267 -1.55 -18.89 23.30
CA ASN A 267 -1.10 -20.29 23.27
C ASN A 267 -2.08 -21.23 23.98
N ASN A 268 -2.75 -20.74 25.03
CA ASN A 268 -3.78 -21.48 25.76
C ASN A 268 -5.20 -21.25 25.20
N ARG A 269 -5.32 -20.56 24.05
CA ARG A 269 -6.60 -20.20 23.39
C ARG A 269 -7.56 -19.44 24.30
N LEU A 270 -6.98 -18.64 25.19
CA LEU A 270 -7.70 -17.82 26.15
C LEU A 270 -7.92 -16.41 25.61
N ASN A 271 -9.06 -15.84 25.97
CA ASN A 271 -9.47 -14.48 25.68
C ASN A 271 -10.42 -13.99 26.78
N ASP A 272 -10.79 -12.72 26.74
CA ASP A 272 -11.61 -12.09 27.80
C ASP A 272 -12.97 -12.76 28.06
N SER A 273 -13.49 -13.55 27.09
CA SER A 273 -14.77 -14.24 27.22
C SER A 273 -14.67 -15.61 27.89
N ASN A 274 -13.49 -16.25 27.91
CA ASN A 274 -13.31 -17.61 28.44
C ASN A 274 -12.31 -17.71 29.61
N ILE A 275 -11.81 -16.57 30.11
CA ILE A 275 -11.08 -16.46 31.37
C ILE A 275 -12.00 -15.98 32.49
N ASP A 276 -11.82 -16.53 33.69
CA ASP A 276 -12.55 -16.10 34.88
C ASP A 276 -11.95 -14.83 35.50
N GLU A 277 -12.70 -14.25 36.43
CA GLU A 277 -12.35 -12.98 37.07
C GLU A 277 -11.05 -13.07 37.89
N GLU A 278 -10.78 -14.23 38.51
CA GLU A 278 -9.55 -14.45 39.26
C GLU A 278 -8.32 -14.42 38.34
N THR A 279 -8.41 -15.09 37.18
CA THR A 279 -7.36 -15.06 36.15
C THR A 279 -7.16 -13.64 35.62
N LYS A 280 -8.25 -12.89 35.35
CA LYS A 280 -8.16 -11.48 34.90
C LYS A 280 -7.44 -10.61 35.92
N GLN A 281 -7.76 -10.77 37.20
CA GLN A 281 -7.15 -10.00 38.28
C GLN A 281 -5.67 -10.32 38.44
N ALA A 282 -5.27 -11.59 38.34
CA ALA A 282 -3.87 -12.00 38.39
C ALA A 282 -3.06 -11.37 37.24
N ILE A 283 -3.59 -11.42 36.02
CA ILE A 283 -2.96 -10.80 34.84
C ILE A 283 -2.85 -9.29 35.02
N ALA A 284 -3.91 -8.61 35.43
CA ALA A 284 -3.90 -7.17 35.64
C ALA A 284 -2.87 -6.75 36.71
N ALA A 285 -2.79 -7.51 37.82
CA ALA A 285 -1.81 -7.27 38.87
C ALA A 285 -0.37 -7.40 38.36
N ALA A 286 -0.09 -8.42 37.54
CA ALA A 286 1.22 -8.64 36.93
C ALA A 286 1.60 -7.56 35.90
N LYS A 287 0.64 -7.10 35.10
CA LYS A 287 0.85 -6.00 34.15
C LYS A 287 1.09 -4.66 34.87
N ILE A 288 0.44 -4.41 36.00
CA ILE A 288 0.65 -3.17 36.78
C ILE A 288 1.99 -3.19 37.52
N ASN A 289 2.30 -4.31 38.18
CA ASN A 289 3.51 -4.49 38.96
C ASN A 289 4.12 -5.87 38.65
N PRO A 290 5.13 -5.94 37.75
CA PRO A 290 5.71 -7.20 37.30
C PRO A 290 6.68 -7.79 38.33
N SER A 291 6.24 -7.96 39.58
CA SER A 291 6.99 -8.71 40.58
C SER A 291 6.96 -10.20 40.23
N GLN A 292 7.98 -10.95 40.68
CA GLN A 292 8.00 -12.41 40.48
C GLN A 292 6.73 -13.09 41.02
N GLU A 293 6.26 -12.65 42.18
CA GLU A 293 5.05 -13.20 42.80
C GLU A 293 3.81 -12.96 41.93
N ASN A 294 3.65 -11.76 41.37
CA ASN A 294 2.51 -11.47 40.51
C ASN A 294 2.59 -12.21 39.18
N LEU A 295 3.80 -12.34 38.64
CA LEU A 295 4.05 -13.12 37.43
C LEU A 295 3.72 -14.59 37.64
N ASP A 296 4.26 -15.22 38.69
CA ASP A 296 4.01 -16.63 39.01
C ASP A 296 2.50 -16.89 39.15
N LYS A 297 1.76 -16.01 39.84
CA LYS A 297 0.29 -16.12 39.98
C LYS A 297 -0.44 -15.99 38.63
N ALA A 298 -0.05 -15.04 37.79
CA ALA A 298 -0.68 -14.84 36.49
C ALA A 298 -0.41 -16.03 35.55
N GLU A 299 0.83 -16.51 35.50
CA GLU A 299 1.23 -17.67 34.68
C GLU A 299 0.51 -18.94 35.13
N GLU A 300 0.45 -19.20 36.44
CA GLU A 300 -0.28 -20.33 37.01
C GLU A 300 -1.77 -20.28 36.67
N ALA A 301 -2.40 -19.10 36.85
CA ALA A 301 -3.81 -18.92 36.52
C ALA A 301 -4.10 -19.14 35.02
N ILE A 302 -3.26 -18.59 34.14
CA ILE A 302 -3.38 -18.80 32.67
C ILE A 302 -3.24 -20.28 32.32
N CYS A 303 -2.22 -20.96 32.85
CA CYS A 303 -1.96 -22.36 32.53
C CYS A 303 -3.06 -23.28 33.05
N GLN A 304 -3.52 -23.05 34.28
CA GLN A 304 -4.63 -23.82 34.85
C GLN A 304 -5.92 -23.58 34.06
N LYS A 305 -6.22 -22.33 33.71
CA LYS A 305 -7.43 -22.02 32.93
C LYS A 305 -7.38 -22.59 31.52
N GLY A 306 -6.21 -22.56 30.88
CA GLY A 306 -5.96 -23.20 29.60
C GLY A 306 -6.24 -24.70 29.64
N ALA A 307 -5.71 -25.39 30.67
CA ALA A 307 -5.97 -26.81 30.89
C ALA A 307 -7.46 -27.11 31.13
N ASP A 308 -8.13 -26.31 31.98
CA ASP A 308 -9.56 -26.47 32.26
C ASP A 308 -10.43 -26.31 30.99
N ASN A 309 -10.09 -25.35 30.13
CA ASN A 309 -10.78 -25.11 28.86
C ASN A 309 -10.51 -26.24 27.86
N GLU A 310 -9.25 -26.66 27.67
CA GLU A 310 -8.90 -27.74 26.74
C GLU A 310 -9.55 -29.08 27.17
N LEU A 311 -9.63 -29.37 28.47
CA LEU A 311 -10.35 -30.54 28.98
C LEU A 311 -11.85 -30.45 28.69
N THR A 312 -12.44 -29.27 28.83
CA THR A 312 -13.87 -29.04 28.53
C THR A 312 -14.15 -29.25 27.05
N GLU A 313 -13.33 -28.70 26.16
CA GLU A 313 -13.42 -28.93 24.71
C GLU A 313 -13.27 -30.42 24.36
N LEU A 314 -12.36 -31.13 25.03
CA LEU A 314 -12.18 -32.57 24.86
C LEU A 314 -13.45 -33.34 25.27
N PHE A 315 -14.03 -33.02 26.42
CA PHE A 315 -15.27 -33.65 26.88
C PHE A 315 -16.45 -33.39 25.93
N GLU A 316 -16.59 -32.16 25.44
CA GLU A 316 -17.63 -31.81 24.45
C GLU A 316 -17.45 -32.56 23.13
N LYS A 317 -16.21 -32.71 22.66
CA LYS A 317 -15.86 -33.52 21.48
C LYS A 317 -16.28 -34.98 21.67
N VAL A 318 -15.91 -35.57 22.81
CA VAL A 318 -16.24 -36.97 23.15
C VAL A 318 -17.76 -37.16 23.24
N GLU A 319 -18.46 -36.28 23.96
CA GLU A 319 -19.92 -36.33 24.06
C GLU A 319 -20.62 -36.24 22.71
N THR A 320 -20.14 -35.35 21.84
CA THR A 320 -20.70 -35.18 20.50
C THR A 320 -20.55 -36.45 19.68
N ARG A 321 -19.39 -37.11 19.75
CA ARG A 321 -19.13 -38.39 19.07
C ARG A 321 -20.02 -39.51 19.60
N ILE A 322 -20.21 -39.59 20.91
CA ILE A 322 -21.13 -40.57 21.53
C ILE A 322 -22.57 -40.34 21.05
N LYS A 323 -23.05 -39.08 21.05
CA LYS A 323 -24.41 -38.71 20.63
C LYS A 323 -24.69 -38.99 19.16
N GLN A 324 -23.67 -38.95 18.29
CA GLN A 324 -23.81 -39.29 16.87
C GLN A 324 -24.12 -40.78 16.63
N GLY A 325 -23.77 -41.66 17.58
CA GLY A 325 -23.94 -43.10 17.47
C GLY A 325 -22.96 -43.75 16.48
N ASN A 326 -22.96 -45.09 16.44
CA ASN A 326 -22.15 -45.92 15.54
C ASN A 326 -20.61 -45.85 15.73
N LEU A 327 -20.13 -45.47 16.92
CA LEU A 327 -18.70 -45.56 17.22
C LEU A 327 -18.24 -47.02 17.19
N THR A 328 -17.22 -47.28 16.37
CA THR A 328 -16.50 -48.56 16.36
C THR A 328 -15.77 -48.78 17.68
N LYS A 329 -15.36 -50.02 17.94
CA LYS A 329 -14.60 -50.34 19.15
C LYS A 329 -13.26 -49.58 19.16
N GLU A 330 -12.60 -49.54 18.01
CA GLU A 330 -11.32 -48.85 17.82
C GLU A 330 -11.46 -47.33 18.06
N GLU A 331 -12.54 -46.70 17.60
CA GLU A 331 -12.78 -45.28 17.85
C GLU A 331 -13.03 -44.97 19.33
N ARG A 332 -13.69 -45.87 20.07
CA ARG A 332 -13.89 -45.73 21.51
C ARG A 332 -12.57 -45.83 22.26
N GLU A 333 -11.73 -46.80 21.92
CA GLU A 333 -10.39 -46.94 22.51
C GLU A 333 -9.54 -45.68 22.27
N VAL A 334 -9.57 -45.11 21.06
CA VAL A 334 -8.87 -43.84 20.76
C VAL A 334 -9.38 -42.68 21.62
N LEU A 335 -10.69 -42.55 21.82
CA LEU A 335 -11.25 -41.46 22.65
C LEU A 335 -10.89 -41.65 24.13
N ILE A 336 -10.87 -42.89 24.63
CA ILE A 336 -10.41 -43.21 25.99
C ILE A 336 -8.92 -42.83 26.15
N ASP A 337 -8.08 -43.23 25.19
CA ASP A 337 -6.66 -42.90 25.19
C ASP A 337 -6.44 -41.39 25.13
N GLU A 338 -7.20 -40.63 24.32
CA GLU A 338 -7.11 -39.17 24.27
C GLU A 338 -7.39 -38.52 25.64
N ILE A 339 -8.37 -39.03 26.40
CA ILE A 339 -8.69 -38.53 27.75
C ILE A 339 -7.55 -38.83 28.72
N TYR A 340 -7.01 -40.06 28.74
CA TYR A 340 -5.91 -40.40 29.64
C TYR A 340 -4.59 -39.72 29.29
N GLU A 341 -4.29 -39.59 27.99
CA GLU A 341 -3.10 -38.88 27.53
C GLU A 341 -3.19 -37.37 27.77
N PHE A 342 -4.40 -36.81 27.87
CA PHE A 342 -4.56 -35.42 28.31
C PHE A 342 -4.01 -35.22 29.72
N ALA A 343 -4.39 -36.08 30.67
CA ALA A 343 -3.99 -35.97 32.08
C ALA A 343 -2.46 -36.07 32.28
N LYS A 344 -1.78 -36.90 31.48
CA LYS A 344 -0.34 -37.20 31.66
C LYS A 344 0.62 -36.12 31.17
N LYS A 345 0.16 -35.11 30.43
CA LYS A 345 1.08 -34.16 29.78
C LYS A 345 1.73 -33.17 30.75
N ASN A 346 1.04 -32.73 31.80
CA ASN A 346 1.60 -31.87 32.85
C ASN A 346 0.66 -31.79 34.07
N ASN A 347 1.19 -31.24 35.17
CA ASN A 347 0.49 -31.09 36.45
C ASN A 347 -0.81 -30.28 36.35
N TYR A 348 -0.89 -29.25 35.50
CA TYR A 348 -2.12 -28.44 35.37
C TYR A 348 -3.27 -29.24 34.75
N ARG A 349 -2.96 -30.12 33.81
CA ARG A 349 -3.95 -31.02 33.19
C ARG A 349 -4.38 -32.13 34.12
N GLU A 350 -3.45 -32.67 34.92
CA GLU A 350 -3.77 -33.61 35.99
C GLU A 350 -4.76 -32.98 36.98
N ILE A 351 -4.46 -31.77 37.48
CA ILE A 351 -5.36 -31.01 38.37
C ILE A 351 -6.72 -30.74 37.71
N ALA A 352 -6.74 -30.40 36.41
CA ALA A 352 -7.97 -30.17 35.67
C ALA A 352 -8.84 -31.45 35.61
N CYS A 353 -8.22 -32.60 35.38
CA CYS A 353 -8.88 -33.90 35.40
C CYS A 353 -9.42 -34.25 36.79
N GLU A 354 -8.63 -34.05 37.86
CA GLU A 354 -9.07 -34.28 39.24
C GLU A 354 -10.29 -33.43 39.60
N LYS A 355 -10.29 -32.14 39.25
CA LYS A 355 -11.44 -31.25 39.47
C LYS A 355 -12.69 -31.71 38.73
N LYS A 356 -12.54 -32.38 37.59
CA LYS A 356 -13.63 -32.88 36.74
C LYS A 356 -13.77 -34.40 36.75
N GLN A 357 -13.24 -35.08 37.78
CA GLN A 357 -13.18 -36.54 37.82
C GLN A 357 -14.54 -37.19 37.62
N GLN A 358 -15.58 -36.68 38.29
CA GLN A 358 -16.94 -37.22 38.15
C GLN A 358 -17.47 -37.13 36.71
N ALA A 359 -17.17 -36.04 35.99
CA ALA A 359 -17.58 -35.89 34.60
C ALA A 359 -16.77 -36.82 33.67
N MET A 360 -15.48 -37.01 33.99
CA MET A 360 -14.61 -37.96 33.29
C MET A 360 -15.12 -39.39 33.44
N ASP A 361 -15.43 -39.84 34.66
CA ASP A 361 -15.91 -41.19 34.94
C ASP A 361 -17.21 -41.48 34.16
N VAL A 362 -18.15 -40.53 34.17
CA VAL A 362 -19.42 -40.63 33.42
C VAL A 362 -19.18 -40.73 31.90
N LEU A 363 -18.15 -40.08 31.37
CA LEU A 363 -17.79 -40.19 29.95
C LEU A 363 -17.15 -41.53 29.62
N LEU A 364 -16.26 -42.01 30.48
CA LEU A 364 -15.58 -43.30 30.30
C LEU A 364 -16.57 -44.46 30.34
N ASP A 365 -17.53 -44.45 31.27
CA ASP A 365 -18.59 -45.47 31.34
C ASP A 365 -19.37 -45.57 30.03
N LYS A 366 -19.76 -44.43 29.45
CA LYS A 366 -20.48 -44.38 28.16
C LYS A 366 -19.64 -44.87 26.97
N LEU A 367 -18.31 -44.76 27.05
CA LEU A 367 -17.42 -45.25 25.99
C LEU A 367 -17.20 -46.75 26.10
N LEU A 368 -17.30 -47.32 27.30
CA LEU A 368 -17.14 -48.75 27.59
C LEU A 368 -18.42 -49.56 27.33
N ASP A 369 -19.60 -48.92 27.39
CA ASP A 369 -20.92 -49.45 26.98
C ASP A 369 -21.09 -49.52 25.44
#